data_AF-A0A7J5E2K7-F1
#
_entry.id   AF-A0A7J5E2K7-F1
#
_cell.length_a   1.000
_cell.length_b   1.000
_cell.length_c   1.000
_cell.angle_alpha   90.00
_cell.angle_beta   90.00
_cell.angle_gamma   90.00
#
_symmetry.space_group_name_H-M   'P 1'
#
loop_
_entity.id
_entity.type
_entity.pdbx_description
1 polymer ?
#
loop_
_entity_poly.entity_id
_entity_poly.type
_entity_poly.pdbx_seq_one_letter_code
_entity_poly.pdbx_strand_id
1 'polypeptide(L)'
;MTVSGEANARFVEEARFAPVRFRASYEMKDVDDLLGRLAAAFRAGTPVADLVAEARFATTKFREGYAIDQVDRFLDEAVGRDAR
;
A
#
# COMPACT_ATOMS: atom_id res chain seq x y z
N MET A 1 12.93 -14.87 15.81
CA MET A 1 13.68 -13.95 14.93
C MET A 1 12.80 -13.54 13.73
N THR A 2 11.54 -13.15 14.00
CA THR A 2 10.50 -12.83 12.98
C THR A 2 9.77 -11.51 13.27
N VAL A 3 10.23 -10.75 14.26
CA VAL A 3 9.54 -9.55 14.76
C VAL A 3 9.49 -8.42 13.73
N SER A 4 10.47 -8.34 12.83
CA SER A 4 10.55 -7.27 11.82
C SER A 4 9.46 -7.38 10.76
N GLY A 5 9.15 -8.60 10.30
CA GLY A 5 8.11 -8.83 9.30
C GLY A 5 6.70 -8.55 9.84
N GLU A 6 6.41 -8.97 11.08
CA GLU A 6 5.14 -8.65 11.74
C GLU A 6 4.94 -7.16 11.99
N ALA A 7 5.99 -6.44 12.41
CA ALA A 7 5.91 -5.00 12.62
C ALA A 7 5.61 -4.24 11.32
N ASN A 8 6.21 -4.67 10.21
CA ASN A 8 5.95 -4.09 8.89
C ASN A 8 4.53 -4.43 8.40
N ALA A 9 4.07 -5.66 8.58
CA ALA A 9 2.71 -6.05 8.22
C ALA A 9 1.67 -5.24 9.01
N ARG A 10 1.88 -5.06 10.31
CA ARG A 10 1.02 -4.24 11.15
C ARG A 10 0.99 -2.78 10.68
N PHE A 11 2.13 -2.21 10.31
CA PHE A 11 2.20 -0.85 9.76
C PHE A 11 1.32 -0.69 8.50
N VAL A 12 1.28 -1.72 7.64
CA VAL A 12 0.39 -1.74 6.47
C VAL A 12 -1.08 -1.85 6.84
N GLU A 13 -1.42 -2.70 7.81
CA GLU A 13 -2.81 -2.86 8.26
C GLU A 13 -3.35 -1.63 9.02
N GLU A 14 -2.48 -0.89 9.71
CA GLU A 14 -2.80 0.37 10.38
C GLU A 14 -2.80 1.58 9.44
N ALA A 15 -2.42 1.40 8.17
CA ALA A 15 -2.43 2.47 7.18
C ALA A 15 -3.85 3.01 6.96
N ARG A 16 -3.98 4.33 7.00
CA ARG A 16 -5.26 5.03 6.81
C ARG A 16 -5.07 6.13 5.78
N PHE A 17 -5.86 6.04 4.71
CA PHE A 17 -5.81 6.98 3.58
C PHE A 17 -6.98 7.95 3.63
N ALA A 18 -6.73 9.22 3.34
CA ALA A 18 -7.79 10.21 3.27
C ALA A 18 -8.56 10.05 1.94
N PRO A 19 -9.89 9.89 1.96
CA PRO A 19 -10.69 9.86 0.74
C PRO A 19 -10.76 11.27 0.13
N VAL A 20 -10.58 11.35 -1.19
CA VAL A 20 -10.70 12.60 -1.96
C VAL A 20 -11.76 12.44 -3.06
N ARG A 21 -12.55 13.51 -3.29
CA ARG A 21 -13.61 13.55 -4.32
C ARG A 21 -13.31 14.45 -5.51
N PHE A 22 -12.42 15.43 -5.35
CA PHE A 22 -12.17 16.49 -6.35
C PHE A 22 -10.82 16.35 -7.06
N ARG A 23 -10.12 15.24 -6.90
CA ARG A 23 -8.78 15.00 -7.46
C ARG A 23 -8.68 13.59 -8.02
N ALA A 24 -7.66 13.36 -8.85
CA ALA A 24 -7.32 12.01 -9.28
C ALA A 24 -7.00 11.16 -8.05
N SER A 25 -7.69 10.03 -7.94
CA SER A 25 -7.60 9.11 -6.83
C SER A 25 -7.46 7.68 -7.32
N TYR A 26 -6.77 6.86 -6.54
CA TYR A 26 -6.80 5.42 -6.72
C TYR A 26 -8.08 4.82 -6.16
N GLU A 27 -8.56 3.78 -6.81
CA GLU A 27 -9.72 3.00 -6.39
C GLU A 27 -9.40 2.31 -5.05
N MET A 28 -10.26 2.52 -4.04
CA MET A 28 -9.96 2.09 -2.66
C MET A 28 -9.78 0.58 -2.58
N LYS A 29 -10.63 -0.18 -3.27
CA LYS A 29 -10.58 -1.64 -3.26
C LYS A 29 -9.28 -2.15 -3.91
N ASP A 30 -8.78 -1.56 -5.00
CA ASP A 30 -7.47 -1.93 -5.57
C ASP A 30 -6.34 -1.69 -4.56
N VAL A 31 -6.39 -0.54 -3.85
CA VAL A 31 -5.41 -0.21 -2.81
C VAL A 31 -5.51 -1.20 -1.64
N ASP A 32 -6.70 -1.45 -1.11
CA ASP A 32 -6.92 -2.41 -0.01
C ASP A 32 -6.47 -3.84 -0.37
N ASP A 33 -6.72 -4.30 -1.61
CA ASP A 33 -6.26 -5.61 -2.09
C ASP A 33 -4.73 -5.69 -2.09
N LEU A 34 -4.04 -4.62 -2.52
CA LEU A 34 -2.58 -4.55 -2.47
C LEU A 34 -2.06 -4.51 -1.03
N LEU A 35 -2.66 -3.71 -0.14
CA LEU A 35 -2.26 -3.63 1.28
C LEU A 35 -2.32 -5.03 1.93
N GLY A 36 -3.36 -5.81 1.64
CA GLY A 36 -3.46 -7.20 2.10
C GLY A 36 -2.31 -8.07 1.60
N ARG A 37 -1.92 -7.93 0.33
CA ARG A 37 -0.78 -8.66 -0.26
C ARG A 37 0.55 -8.24 0.36
N LEU A 38 0.76 -6.93 0.57
CA LEU A 38 1.96 -6.39 1.23
C LEU A 38 2.08 -6.92 2.66
N ALA A 39 1.00 -6.91 3.44
CA ALA A 39 1.00 -7.45 4.79
C ALA A 39 1.34 -8.96 4.80
N ALA A 40 0.79 -9.74 3.86
CA ALA A 40 1.12 -11.15 3.71
C ALA A 40 2.59 -11.38 3.32
N ALA A 41 3.12 -10.58 2.39
CA ALA A 41 4.51 -10.66 1.96
C ALA A 41 5.48 -10.28 3.09
N PHE A 42 5.20 -9.23 3.85
CA PHE A 42 5.99 -8.87 5.04
C PHE A 42 6.00 -9.98 6.09
N ARG A 43 4.87 -10.66 6.33
CA ARG A 43 4.79 -11.82 7.23
C ARG A 43 5.57 -13.02 6.69
N ALA A 44 5.60 -13.20 5.37
CA ALA A 44 6.31 -14.28 4.69
C ALA A 44 7.81 -14.01 4.50
N GLY A 45 8.27 -12.76 4.67
CA GLY A 45 9.63 -12.34 4.36
C GLY A 45 9.91 -12.29 2.86
N THR A 46 8.88 -12.06 2.05
CA THR A 46 8.96 -11.97 0.58
C THR A 46 9.17 -10.51 0.18
N PRO A 47 9.94 -10.20 -0.88
CA PRO A 47 10.15 -8.83 -1.33
C PRO A 47 8.83 -8.15 -1.64
N VAL A 48 8.59 -7.01 -1.01
CA VAL A 48 7.39 -6.20 -1.28
C VAL A 48 7.59 -5.22 -2.42
N ALA A 49 8.85 -4.93 -2.77
CA ALA A 49 9.21 -4.03 -3.87
C ALA A 49 8.59 -4.47 -5.20
N ASP A 50 8.68 -5.76 -5.53
CA ASP A 50 8.09 -6.31 -6.74
C ASP A 50 6.56 -6.20 -6.74
N LEU A 51 5.91 -6.47 -5.60
CA LEU A 51 4.45 -6.35 -5.48
C LEU A 51 3.97 -4.91 -5.75
N VAL A 52 4.71 -3.91 -5.25
CA VAL A 52 4.41 -2.49 -5.51
C VAL A 52 4.67 -2.14 -6.98
N ALA A 53 5.77 -2.63 -7.56
CA ALA A 53 6.11 -2.37 -8.96
C ALA A 53 5.11 -3.01 -9.96
N GLU A 54 4.56 -4.18 -9.62
CA GLU A 54 3.53 -4.87 -10.40
C GLU A 54 2.11 -4.34 -10.13
N ALA A 55 1.91 -3.60 -9.05
CA ALA A 55 0.60 -3.07 -8.70
C ALA A 55 0.10 -2.08 -9.76
N ARG A 56 -1.13 -2.30 -10.23
CA ARG A 56 -1.83 -1.36 -11.10
C ARG A 56 -3.14 -0.95 -10.46
N PHE A 57 -3.20 0.31 -10.05
CA PHE A 57 -4.42 0.88 -9.48
C PHE A 57 -5.28 1.50 -10.56
N ALA A 58 -6.59 1.25 -10.53
CA ALA A 58 -7.50 1.99 -11.37
C ALA A 58 -7.59 3.45 -10.87
N THR A 59 -7.31 4.42 -11.74
CA THR A 59 -7.54 5.83 -11.42
C THR A 59 -8.97 6.22 -11.76
N THR A 60 -9.70 6.77 -10.80
CA THR A 60 -11.05 7.26 -11.01
C THR A 60 -11.07 8.78 -10.86
N LYS A 61 -11.66 9.50 -11.83
CA LYS A 61 -11.79 10.97 -11.78
C LYS A 61 -13.15 11.48 -11.27
N PHE A 62 -14.14 10.59 -11.24
CA PHE A 62 -15.53 10.92 -10.90
C PHE A 62 -16.04 10.20 -9.65
N ARG A 63 -15.22 9.36 -9.01
CA ARG A 63 -15.58 8.62 -7.80
C ARG A 63 -14.64 8.97 -6.66
N GLU A 64 -15.14 8.74 -5.45
CA GLU A 64 -14.35 8.84 -4.24
C GLU A 64 -13.29 7.74 -4.23
N GLY A 65 -12.06 8.12 -3.93
CA GLY A 65 -10.92 7.19 -3.86
C GLY A 65 -9.84 7.73 -2.93
N TYR A 66 -8.77 6.96 -2.76
CA TYR A 66 -7.63 7.39 -1.97
C TYR A 66 -6.73 8.33 -2.77
N ALA A 67 -6.22 9.36 -2.10
CA ALA A 67 -5.32 10.32 -2.73
C ALA A 67 -4.05 9.62 -3.26
N ILE A 68 -3.80 9.79 -4.56
CA ILE A 68 -2.64 9.19 -5.25
C ILE A 68 -1.35 9.49 -4.50
N ASP A 69 -1.06 10.78 -4.23
CA ASP A 69 0.13 11.20 -3.49
C ASP A 69 0.29 10.53 -2.12
N GLN A 70 -0.83 10.28 -1.42
CA GLN A 70 -0.77 9.67 -0.09
C GLN A 70 -0.48 8.17 -0.19
N VAL A 71 -1.06 7.50 -1.17
CA VAL A 71 -0.81 6.08 -1.43
C VAL A 71 0.62 5.88 -1.94
N ASP A 72 1.05 6.64 -2.95
CA ASP A 72 2.41 6.53 -3.51
C ASP A 72 3.49 6.75 -2.45
N ARG A 73 3.34 7.78 -1.60
CA ARG A 73 4.27 8.02 -0.49
C ARG A 73 4.31 6.86 0.51
N PHE A 74 3.16 6.27 0.79
CA PHE A 74 3.08 5.13 1.71
C PHE A 74 3.77 3.89 1.12
N LEU A 75 3.58 3.63 -0.17
CA LEU A 75 4.21 2.52 -0.86
C LEU A 75 5.74 2.69 -0.88
N ASP A 76 6.23 3.89 -1.12
CA ASP A 76 7.67 4.21 -1.05
C ASP A 76 8.25 3.93 0.35
N GLU A 77 7.54 4.33 1.42
CA GLU A 77 7.95 4.02 2.80
C GLU A 77 7.98 2.49 3.06
N ALA A 78 6.96 1.77 2.60
CA ALA A 78 6.88 0.32 2.76
C ALA A 78 8.06 -0.39 2.06
N VAL A 79 8.38 0.00 0.82
CA VAL A 79 9.53 -0.54 0.09
C VAL A 79 10.85 -0.17 0.77
N GLY A 80 11.00 1.05 1.26
CA GLY A 80 12.18 1.49 2.00
C GLY A 80 12.41 0.72 3.32
N ARG A 81 11.34 0.21 3.95
CA ARG A 81 11.42 -0.64 5.15
C ARG A 81 11.83 -2.08 4.87
N ASP A 82 11.53 -2.59 3.67
CA ASP A 82 11.92 -3.93 3.23
C ASP A 82 13.39 -3.99 2.82
N ALA A 83 13.90 -2.92 2.21
CA ALA A 83 15.27 -2.83 1.73
C ALA A 83 16.34 -2.63 2.84
N ARG A 84 15.96 -2.65 4.13
CA ARG A 84 16.81 -2.27 5.26
C ARG A 84 17.00 -3.41 6.26
#